data_AF-A0A1Q3W6J1-F1
#
_entry.id   AF-A0A1Q3W6J1-F1
#
_cell.length_a   1.000
_cell.length_b   1.000
_cell.length_c   1.000
_cell.angle_alpha   90.00
_cell.angle_beta   90.00
_cell.angle_gamma   90.00
#
_symmetry.space_group_name_H-M   'P 1'
#
loop_
_entity.id
_entity.type
_entity.pdbx_description
1 polymer ?
#
loop_
_entity_poly.entity_id
_entity_poly.type
_entity_poly.pdbx_seq_one_letter_code
_entity_poly.pdbx_strand_id
1 'polypeptide(L)'
;MTRKYNLNHRLIACVLLISLFLQSCGGFQNHIVPQEKKQSNRTIELSDNSLVNTDKEILTSGDYLASFYEDKGELKANLRVDETQAEPNYKGVHALFDKGTDLVNLTKLDPTTQKNRIQLSRKNGTIDKVIILNGGAAG
;
A
#
# COMPACT_ATOMS: atom_id res chain seq x y z
N MET A 1 -5.91 -32.45 -59.96
CA MET A 1 -4.92 -31.48 -59.41
C MET A 1 -5.02 -31.53 -57.89
N THR A 2 -4.19 -32.35 -57.24
CA THR A 2 -4.25 -32.64 -55.80
C THR A 2 -3.55 -31.53 -55.02
N ARG A 3 -4.33 -30.67 -54.34
CA ARG A 3 -3.83 -29.50 -53.62
C ARG A 3 -3.38 -29.92 -52.21
N LYS A 4 -2.10 -30.27 -52.06
CA LYS A 4 -1.44 -30.43 -50.75
C LYS A 4 -1.29 -29.06 -50.10
N TYR A 5 -2.29 -28.62 -49.35
CA TYR A 5 -2.13 -27.44 -48.52
C TYR A 5 -1.25 -27.78 -47.32
N ASN A 6 -0.01 -27.33 -47.43
CA ASN A 6 1.08 -27.54 -46.49
C ASN A 6 0.68 -27.14 -45.07
N LEU A 7 0.86 -28.10 -44.15
CA LEU A 7 0.77 -27.97 -42.69
C LEU A 7 1.48 -26.71 -42.13
N ASN A 8 2.45 -26.17 -42.87
CA ASN A 8 3.18 -24.94 -42.55
C ASN A 8 2.28 -23.71 -42.42
N HIS A 9 1.23 -23.55 -43.23
CA HIS A 9 0.38 -22.35 -43.16
C HIS A 9 -0.47 -22.32 -41.88
N ARG A 10 -0.91 -23.50 -41.41
CA ARG A 10 -1.68 -23.64 -40.16
C ARG A 10 -0.81 -23.33 -38.94
N LEU A 11 0.46 -23.77 -38.95
CA LEU A 11 1.42 -23.46 -37.90
C LEU A 11 1.74 -21.97 -37.83
N ILE A 12 1.92 -21.32 -38.99
CA ILE A 12 2.15 -19.86 -39.07
C ILE A 12 0.95 -19.08 -38.51
N ALA A 13 -0.29 -19.50 -38.83
CA ALA A 13 -1.48 -18.85 -38.30
C ALA A 13 -1.59 -19.00 -36.77
N CYS A 14 -1.26 -20.18 -36.22
CA CYS A 14 -1.23 -20.40 -34.77
C CYS A 14 -0.18 -19.55 -34.06
N VAL A 15 1.03 -19.44 -34.63
CA VAL A 15 2.11 -18.61 -34.07
C VAL A 15 1.71 -17.14 -34.04
N LEU A 16 1.16 -16.61 -35.14
CA LEU A 16 0.71 -15.21 -35.23
C LEU A 16 -0.37 -14.89 -34.18
N LEU A 17 -1.31 -15.82 -33.99
CA LEU A 17 -2.42 -15.65 -33.05
C LEU A 17 -1.92 -15.64 -31.59
N ILE A 18 -0.97 -16.51 -31.24
CA ILE A 18 -0.36 -16.54 -29.89
C ILE A 18 0.46 -15.25 -29.64
N SER A 19 1.22 -14.77 -30.62
CA SER A 19 1.99 -13.51 -30.46
C SER A 19 1.10 -12.27 -30.29
N LEU A 20 -0.11 -12.26 -30.86
CA LEU A 20 -1.05 -11.15 -30.71
C LEU A 20 -1.62 -11.08 -29.28
N PHE A 21 -1.85 -12.23 -28.64
CA PHE A 21 -2.31 -12.27 -27.24
C PHE A 21 -1.19 -12.04 -26.23
N LEU A 22 0.08 -12.35 -26.56
CA LEU A 22 1.23 -12.04 -25.68
C LEU A 22 1.55 -10.53 -25.63
N GLN A 23 1.27 -9.77 -26.69
CA GLN A 23 1.44 -8.30 -26.66
C GLN A 23 0.43 -7.58 -25.75
N SER A 24 -0.66 -8.24 -25.33
CA SER A 24 -1.67 -7.66 -24.45
C SER A 24 -1.40 -7.84 -22.94
N CYS A 25 -0.33 -8.55 -22.57
CA CYS A 25 0.06 -8.74 -21.16
C CYS A 25 1.44 -8.13 -20.91
N GLY A 26 1.45 -6.84 -20.61
CA GLY A 26 2.67 -6.12 -20.21
C GLY A 26 2.45 -4.66 -19.82
N GLY A 27 1.21 -4.17 -19.79
CA GLY A 27 0.85 -2.89 -19.21
C GLY A 27 0.70 -2.94 -17.69
N PHE A 28 1.53 -3.70 -16.98
CA PHE A 28 1.66 -3.54 -15.53
C PHE A 28 2.87 -2.65 -15.25
N GLN A 29 2.73 -1.37 -15.63
CA GLN A 29 3.48 -0.33 -14.93
C GLN A 29 2.86 -0.16 -13.54
N ASN A 30 3.07 -1.13 -12.65
CA ASN A 30 3.20 -0.80 -11.23
C ASN A 30 4.58 -0.19 -11.02
N HIS A 31 4.87 0.89 -11.73
CA HIS A 31 5.85 1.83 -11.23
C HIS A 31 5.08 2.67 -10.21
N ILE A 32 4.91 2.09 -9.02
CA ILE A 32 4.76 2.89 -7.80
C ILE A 32 6.14 3.52 -7.61
N VAL A 33 6.46 4.51 -8.47
CA VAL A 33 7.37 5.56 -8.08
C VAL A 33 6.65 6.19 -6.89
N PRO A 34 7.22 6.20 -5.68
CA PRO A 34 6.78 7.15 -4.69
C PRO A 34 7.05 8.49 -5.33
N GLN A 35 6.02 9.10 -5.92
CA GLN A 35 6.10 10.47 -6.36
C GLN A 35 6.54 11.22 -5.12
N GLU A 36 7.78 11.71 -5.12
CA GLU A 36 8.29 12.65 -4.12
C GLU A 36 7.46 13.92 -4.26
N LYS A 37 6.21 13.86 -3.81
CA LYS A 37 5.42 15.04 -3.51
C LYS A 37 6.18 15.67 -2.36
N LYS A 38 6.92 16.72 -2.71
CA LYS A 38 7.64 17.61 -1.81
C LYS A 38 6.93 17.65 -0.47
N GLN A 39 7.63 17.08 0.49
CA GLN A 39 7.38 17.07 1.90
C GLN A 39 6.88 18.46 2.34
N SER A 40 5.57 18.61 2.46
CA SER A 40 4.99 19.72 3.17
C SER A 40 5.11 19.39 4.65
N ASN A 41 6.26 19.71 5.23
CA ASN A 41 6.43 19.85 6.67
C ASN A 41 5.46 20.94 7.15
N ARG A 42 4.20 20.58 7.33
CA ARG A 42 3.32 21.29 8.23
C ARG A 42 3.13 20.36 9.39
N THR A 43 3.73 20.74 10.51
CA THR A 43 3.29 20.35 11.85
C THR A 43 1.80 20.68 11.90
N ILE A 44 0.98 19.70 11.53
CA ILE A 44 -0.45 19.75 11.78
C ILE A 44 -0.54 19.55 13.29
N GLU A 45 -1.24 20.45 13.99
CA GLU A 45 -1.61 20.24 15.39
C GLU A 45 -2.26 18.84 15.50
N LEU A 46 -1.47 17.86 15.91
CA LEU A 46 -1.91 16.50 16.19
C LEU A 46 -2.76 16.42 17.45
N SER A 47 -2.90 17.55 18.16
CA SER A 47 -3.57 17.71 19.44
C SER A 47 -5.02 17.22 19.48
N ASP A 48 -5.71 17.11 18.34
CA ASP A 48 -7.10 16.60 18.28
C ASP A 48 -7.24 15.23 17.57
N ASN A 49 -6.13 14.60 17.16
CA ASN A 49 -6.17 13.34 16.43
C ASN A 49 -6.31 12.14 17.39
N SER A 50 -7.56 11.75 17.68
CA SER A 50 -7.91 10.62 18.58
C SER A 50 -7.21 9.29 18.28
N LEU A 51 -6.66 9.10 17.08
CA LEU A 51 -5.89 7.90 16.72
C LEU A 51 -4.67 7.68 17.64
N VAL A 52 -3.99 8.77 18.03
CA VAL A 52 -2.81 8.73 18.93
C VAL A 52 -3.17 8.24 20.33
N ASN A 53 -4.44 8.36 20.71
CA ASN A 53 -4.94 8.03 22.05
C ASN A 53 -5.85 6.80 22.04
N THR A 54 -5.80 6.01 20.97
CA THR A 54 -6.56 4.77 20.88
C THR A 54 -5.58 3.61 21.04
N ASP A 55 -5.71 2.82 22.10
CA ASP A 55 -4.97 1.56 22.29
C ASP A 55 -5.31 0.47 21.25
N LYS A 56 -5.98 0.84 20.15
CA LYS A 56 -6.38 -0.08 19.09
C LYS A 56 -5.26 -0.19 18.07
N GLU A 57 -4.79 -1.42 17.91
CA GLU A 57 -3.91 -1.78 16.81
C GLU A 57 -4.70 -1.84 15.49
N ILE A 58 -4.09 -1.35 14.40
CA ILE A 58 -4.71 -1.29 13.08
C ILE A 58 -3.92 -2.14 12.09
N LEU A 59 -4.63 -2.88 11.23
CA LEU A 59 -3.99 -3.71 10.21
C LEU A 59 -3.46 -2.88 9.05
N THR A 60 -2.21 -3.12 8.71
CA THR A 60 -1.50 -2.50 7.58
C THR A 60 -1.46 -3.42 6.36
N SER A 61 -1.15 -2.86 5.19
CA SER A 61 -1.03 -3.59 3.91
C SER A 61 -0.01 -4.73 3.91
N GLY A 62 0.91 -4.77 4.89
CA GLY A 62 1.89 -5.84 5.04
C GLY A 62 1.58 -6.81 6.18
N ASP A 63 0.33 -6.85 6.63
CA ASP A 63 -0.15 -7.71 7.71
C ASP A 63 0.50 -7.43 9.08
N TYR A 64 1.05 -6.22 9.25
CA TYR A 64 1.47 -5.74 10.57
C TYR A 64 0.32 -5.07 11.29
N LEU A 65 0.29 -5.24 12.61
CA LEU A 65 -0.49 -4.50 13.57
C LEU A 65 0.26 -3.21 13.93
N ALA A 66 -0.33 -2.06 13.59
CA ALA A 66 0.24 -0.75 13.85
C ALA A 66 -0.43 -0.09 15.05
N SER A 67 0.38 0.35 16.02
CA SER A 67 -0.05 1.27 17.07
C SER A 67 0.57 2.64 16.83
N PHE A 68 -0.28 3.66 16.74
CA PHE A 68 0.13 5.02 16.40
C PHE A 68 0.25 5.88 17.65
N TYR A 69 1.26 6.74 17.69
CA TYR A 69 1.48 7.67 18.79
C TYR A 69 2.17 8.95 18.29
N GLU A 70 2.04 10.02 19.05
CA GLU A 70 2.76 11.27 18.77
C GLU A 70 4.06 11.31 19.56
N ASP A 71 5.14 11.71 18.90
CA ASP A 71 6.42 12.01 19.53
C ASP A 71 6.98 13.29 18.92
N LYS A 72 7.13 14.33 19.76
CA LYS A 72 7.67 15.65 19.39
C LYS A 72 6.96 16.30 18.18
N GLY A 73 5.63 16.17 18.09
CA GLY A 73 4.86 16.76 16.99
C GLY A 73 4.85 15.94 15.70
N GLU A 74 5.41 14.74 15.72
CA GLU A 74 5.39 13.80 14.59
C GLU A 74 4.55 12.57 14.93
N LEU A 75 3.73 12.12 13.98
CA LEU A 75 3.04 10.84 14.09
C LEU A 75 4.03 9.71 13.83
N LYS A 76 4.08 8.76 14.75
CA LYS A 76 4.92 7.55 14.65
C LYS A 76 4.07 6.31 14.86
N ALA A 77 4.61 5.18 14.42
CA ALA A 77 3.97 3.88 14.57
C ALA A 77 4.97 2.83 15.07
N ASN A 78 4.49 1.98 15.98
CA ASN A 78 5.11 0.70 16.29
C ASN A 78 4.40 -0.39 15.50
N LEU A 79 5.16 -1.32 14.92
CA LEU A 79 4.63 -2.39 14.08
C LEU A 79 4.95 -3.75 14.70
N ARG A 80 3.92 -4.57 14.88
CA ARG A 80 4.00 -5.98 15.30
C ARG A 80 3.49 -6.89 14.21
N VAL A 81 4.06 -8.08 14.06
CA VAL A 81 3.50 -9.11 13.18
C VAL A 81 2.22 -9.70 13.78
N ASP A 82 2.13 -9.76 15.11
CA ASP A 82 0.97 -10.27 15.85
C ASP A 82 0.96 -9.75 17.29
N GLU A 83 -0.16 -9.95 17.99
CA GLU A 83 -0.37 -9.50 19.38
C GLU A 83 0.50 -10.24 20.41
N THR A 84 1.07 -11.40 20.07
CA THR A 84 1.87 -12.21 21.01
C THR A 84 3.27 -11.64 21.23
N GLN A 85 3.70 -10.74 20.35
CA GLN A 85 5.02 -10.11 20.42
C GLN A 85 5.06 -9.05 21.51
N ALA A 86 5.80 -9.31 22.59
CA ALA A 86 6.02 -8.36 23.68
C ALA A 86 6.62 -7.03 23.15
N GLU A 87 7.62 -7.13 22.28
CA GLU A 87 8.25 -5.97 21.64
C GLU A 87 7.84 -5.83 20.17
N PRO A 88 7.60 -4.59 19.69
CA PRO A 88 7.41 -4.33 18.27
C PRO A 88 8.63 -4.74 17.43
N ASN A 89 8.36 -5.33 16.26
CA ASN A 89 9.38 -5.64 15.25
C ASN A 89 10.01 -4.36 14.68
N TYR A 90 9.22 -3.30 14.57
CA TYR A 90 9.67 -1.96 14.19
C TYR A 90 9.13 -0.95 15.20
N LYS A 91 10.02 -0.11 15.73
CA LYS A 91 9.68 0.90 16.74
C LYS A 91 9.83 2.31 16.14
N GLY A 92 8.86 3.17 16.41
CA GLY A 92 8.92 4.59 16.05
C GLY A 92 9.08 4.88 14.56
N VAL A 93 8.47 4.06 13.70
CA VAL A 93 8.45 4.29 12.24
C VAL A 93 7.67 5.56 11.96
N HIS A 94 8.20 6.45 11.14
CA HIS A 94 7.54 7.71 10.82
C HIS A 94 6.26 7.45 10.01
N ALA A 95 5.15 8.04 10.44
CA ALA A 95 3.85 7.89 9.81
C ALA A 95 3.44 9.19 9.12
N LEU A 96 3.17 9.10 7.82
CA LEU A 96 2.68 10.17 6.99
C LEU A 96 1.19 9.97 6.74
N PHE A 97 0.44 11.05 6.64
CA PHE A 97 -0.97 11.01 6.28
C PHE A 97 -1.32 12.15 5.35
N ASP A 98 -2.28 11.90 4.48
CA ASP A 98 -2.79 12.95 3.59
C ASP A 98 -3.63 13.97 4.37
N LYS A 99 -3.61 15.22 3.92
CA LYS A 99 -4.44 16.28 4.52
C LYS A 99 -5.92 15.90 4.47
N GLY A 100 -6.63 16.09 5.58
CA GLY A 100 -8.05 15.76 5.70
C GLY A 100 -8.33 14.27 5.89
N THR A 101 -7.30 13.46 6.12
CA THR A 101 -7.49 12.06 6.55
C THR A 101 -8.15 12.05 7.93
N ASP A 102 -9.29 11.38 8.02
CA ASP A 102 -9.96 11.12 9.30
C ASP A 102 -9.31 9.92 9.99
N LEU A 103 -8.35 10.23 10.87
CA LEU A 103 -7.62 9.23 11.64
C LEU A 103 -8.51 8.54 12.69
N VAL A 104 -9.57 9.19 13.17
CA VAL A 104 -10.47 8.65 14.19
C VAL A 104 -11.28 7.49 13.63
N ASN A 105 -11.87 7.70 12.45
CA ASN A 105 -12.69 6.69 11.81
C ASN A 105 -11.86 5.55 11.18
N LEU A 106 -10.55 5.75 10.98
CA LEU A 106 -9.64 4.70 10.50
C LEU A 106 -9.69 3.43 11.35
N THR A 107 -9.75 3.59 12.69
CA THR A 107 -9.85 2.46 13.65
C THR A 107 -11.16 1.68 13.58
N LYS A 108 -12.20 2.25 12.97
CA LYS A 108 -13.55 1.67 12.87
C LYS A 108 -13.80 0.97 11.54
N LEU A 109 -12.90 1.13 10.58
CA LEU A 109 -13.01 0.49 9.27
C LEU A 109 -12.80 -1.02 9.40
N ASP A 110 -13.35 -1.77 8.46
CA ASP A 110 -13.09 -3.20 8.36
C ASP A 110 -11.60 -3.47 8.02
N PRO A 111 -11.06 -4.65 8.38
CA PRO A 111 -9.66 -4.98 8.14
C PRO A 111 -9.19 -4.80 6.69
N THR A 112 -10.04 -5.08 5.70
CA THR A 112 -9.66 -4.97 4.28
C THR A 112 -9.48 -3.51 3.92
N THR A 113 -10.40 -2.64 4.34
CA THR A 113 -10.29 -1.20 4.13
C THR A 113 -9.11 -0.60 4.89
N GLN A 114 -8.82 -1.06 6.12
CA GLN A 114 -7.64 -0.65 6.87
C GLN A 114 -6.35 -0.94 6.09
N LYS A 115 -6.18 -2.18 5.61
CA LYS A 115 -5.03 -2.60 4.80
C LYS A 115 -4.86 -1.77 3.53
N ASN A 116 -5.96 -1.40 2.88
CA ASN A 116 -5.93 -0.57 1.68
C ASN A 116 -5.52 0.89 1.98
N ARG A 117 -5.90 1.41 3.16
CA ARG A 117 -5.60 2.79 3.56
C ARG A 117 -4.24 2.95 4.22
N ILE A 118 -3.71 1.92 4.88
CA ILE A 118 -2.46 2.01 5.65
C ILE A 118 -1.38 1.19 4.94
N GLN A 119 -0.59 1.89 4.14
CA GLN A 119 0.45 1.30 3.33
C GLN A 119 1.82 1.37 4.02
N LEU A 120 2.64 0.36 3.78
CA LEU A 120 4.01 0.31 4.26
C LEU A 120 4.97 0.61 3.12
N SER A 121 5.79 1.65 3.28
CA SER A 121 6.92 1.91 2.39
C SER A 121 8.15 1.15 2.88
N ARG A 122 8.85 0.49 1.95
CA ARG A 122 10.09 -0.22 2.24
C ARG A 122 11.27 0.41 1.52
N LYS A 123 12.40 0.49 2.22
CA LYS A 123 13.69 0.92 1.67
C LYS A 123 14.75 -0.08 2.10
N ASN A 124 15.52 -0.61 1.14
CA ASN A 124 16.56 -1.61 1.41
C ASN A 124 16.06 -2.84 2.21
N GLY A 125 14.83 -3.29 1.95
CA GLY A 125 14.23 -4.45 2.61
C GLY A 125 13.66 -4.22 4.01
N THR A 126 13.84 -3.03 4.59
CA THR A 126 13.27 -2.63 5.88
C THR A 126 12.09 -1.65 5.68
N ILE A 127 11.17 -1.60 6.65
CA ILE A 127 10.08 -0.63 6.65
C ILE A 127 10.65 0.74 7.00
N ASP A 128 10.49 1.69 6.08
CA ASP A 128 10.97 3.06 6.20
C ASP A 128 9.88 3.99 6.75
N LYS A 129 8.65 3.85 6.24
CA LYS A 129 7.52 4.74 6.56
C LYS A 129 6.19 4.01 6.56
N VAL A 130 5.26 4.50 7.36
CA VAL A 130 3.83 4.17 7.27
C VAL A 130 3.11 5.31 6.55
N ILE A 131 2.25 5.00 5.59
CA ILE A 131 1.51 6.00 4.80
C ILE A 131 0.02 5.74 4.99
N ILE A 132 -0.70 6.74 5.50
CA ILE A 132 -2.14 6.69 5.74
C ILE A 132 -2.84 7.52 4.67
N LEU A 133 -3.55 6.84 3.77
CA LEU A 133 -4.26 7.46 2.67
C LEU A 133 -5.61 8.00 3.10
N ASN A 134 -5.96 9.17 2.57
CA ASN A 134 -7.31 9.68 2.72
C ASN A 134 -8.26 8.83 1.86
N GLY A 135 -9.23 8.17 2.49
CA GLY A 135 -10.22 7.39 1.75
C GLY A 135 -11.45 8.22 1.39
N GLY A 136 -11.23 9.33 0.70
CA GLY A 136 -12.30 10.14 0.12
C GLY A 136 -13.31 9.24 -0.60
N ALA A 137 -14.60 9.61 -0.50
CA ALA A 137 -15.70 8.87 -1.11
C ALA A 137 -15.32 8.50 -2.55
N ALA A 138 -15.14 7.21 -2.81
CA ALA A 138 -15.24 6.70 -4.16
C ALA A 138 -16.67 7.03 -4.61
N GLY A 139 -16.81 8.10 -5.38
CA GLY A 139 -18.04 8.46 -6.07
C GLY A 139 -18.30 7.51 -7.22
#